data_AF-A0A6N6TDQ4-F1
#
_entry.id   AF-A0A6N6TDQ4-F1
#
_cell.length_a   1.000
_cell.length_b   1.000
_cell.length_c   1.000
_cell.angle_alpha   90.00
_cell.angle_beta   90.00
_cell.angle_gamma   90.00
#
_symmetry.space_group_name_H-M   'P 1'
#
loop_
_entity.id
_entity.type
_entity.pdbx_description
1 polymer ?
#
loop_
_entity_poly.entity_id
_entity_poly.type
_entity_poly.pdbx_seq_one_letter_code
_entity_poly.pdbx_strand_id
1 'polypeptide(L)'
;MAKDISKIFSQAIDKFRTEQARSQTRQEREPNSALERDFETVKEQVRKLKPQIETHPRVNHFWIFSDKIIIDFHTSPNQPHAQLIVRLYHPGNHRFKRGMYGYLPDGYEMPLADVDETVEFIATQCGKLLA
;
A
#
# COMPACT_ATOMS: atom_id res chain seq x y z
N MET A 1 -1.92 24.53 -6.49
CA MET A 1 -3.27 23.95 -6.33
C MET A 1 -3.13 22.48 -5.89
N ALA A 2 -2.67 22.23 -4.65
CA ALA A 2 -2.37 20.88 -4.14
C ALA A 2 -3.44 20.32 -3.19
N LYS A 3 -4.63 20.95 -3.13
CA LYS A 3 -5.65 20.69 -2.10
C LYS A 3 -6.65 19.58 -2.42
N ASP A 4 -6.63 18.98 -3.61
CA ASP A 4 -7.67 18.02 -4.02
C ASP A 4 -7.25 16.55 -4.00
N ILE A 5 -5.94 16.25 -4.14
CA ILE A 5 -5.50 14.85 -4.29
C ILE A 5 -5.72 14.07 -2.98
N SER A 6 -5.22 14.58 -1.85
CA SER A 6 -5.42 13.93 -0.54
C SER A 6 -6.89 13.75 -0.18
N LYS A 7 -7.76 14.67 -0.60
CA LYS A 7 -9.20 14.61 -0.34
C LYS A 7 -9.89 13.52 -1.16
N ILE A 8 -9.49 13.35 -2.42
CA ILE A 8 -9.96 12.26 -3.29
C ILE A 8 -9.52 10.91 -2.73
N PHE A 9 -8.30 10.82 -2.20
CA PHE A 9 -7.79 9.60 -1.56
C PHE A 9 -8.58 9.25 -0.29
N SER A 10 -8.84 10.21 0.61
CA SER A 10 -9.64 9.96 1.82
C SER A 10 -11.06 9.49 1.50
N GLN A 11 -11.69 10.08 0.47
CA GLN A 11 -13.04 9.67 0.05
C GLN A 11 -13.10 8.26 -0.53
N ALA A 12 -12.07 7.82 -1.24
CA ALA A 12 -11.97 6.46 -1.74
C ALA A 12 -11.80 5.44 -0.60
N ILE A 13 -11.00 5.79 0.42
CA ILE A 13 -10.79 4.98 1.62
C ILE A 13 -12.09 4.86 2.44
N ASP A 14 -12.83 5.95 2.64
CA ASP A 14 -14.07 5.91 3.42
C ASP A 14 -15.18 5.07 2.76
N LYS A 15 -15.31 5.14 1.44
CA LYS A 15 -16.23 4.26 0.69
C LYS A 15 -15.87 2.79 0.84
N PHE A 16 -14.57 2.49 0.82
CA PHE A 16 -14.09 1.12 0.96
C PHE A 16 -14.30 0.57 2.37
N ARG A 17 -14.02 1.34 3.42
CA ARG A 17 -14.32 0.99 4.83
C ARG A 17 -15.78 0.57 5.02
N THR A 18 -16.69 1.28 4.35
CA THR A 18 -18.14 1.02 4.40
C THR A 18 -18.52 -0.31 3.72
N GLU A 19 -17.81 -0.70 2.66
CA GLU A 19 -18.01 -1.97 1.95
C GLU A 19 -17.37 -3.16 2.69
N GLN A 20 -16.22 -2.94 3.33
CA GLN A 20 -15.48 -3.97 4.06
C GLN A 20 -16.19 -4.38 5.36
N ALA A 21 -16.79 -3.43 6.08
CA ALA A 21 -17.59 -3.68 7.28
C ALA A 21 -18.80 -4.61 7.02
N ARG A 22 -19.30 -4.68 5.78
CA ARG A 22 -20.38 -5.60 5.37
C ARG A 22 -19.89 -7.02 5.06
N SER A 23 -18.59 -7.20 4.85
CA SER A 23 -18.00 -8.44 4.35
C SER A 23 -17.31 -9.28 5.44
N GLN A 24 -17.02 -8.69 6.62
CA GLN A 24 -16.29 -9.33 7.72
C GLN A 24 -17.09 -10.42 8.47
N THR A 25 -18.38 -10.64 8.20
CA THR A 25 -19.21 -11.58 8.98
C THR A 25 -19.06 -13.07 8.62
N ARG A 26 -18.09 -13.50 7.79
CA ARG A 26 -18.11 -14.89 7.26
C ARG A 26 -16.78 -15.66 7.11
N GLN A 27 -15.63 -15.21 7.59
CA GLN A 27 -14.37 -15.89 7.24
C GLN A 27 -13.41 -16.13 8.41
N GLU A 28 -13.77 -17.07 9.28
CA GLU A 28 -12.81 -17.86 10.05
C GLU A 28 -12.36 -19.05 9.20
N ARG A 29 -11.09 -19.09 8.75
CA ARG A 29 -10.27 -20.30 8.53
C ARG A 29 -8.87 -19.92 8.01
N GLU A 30 -7.87 -20.43 8.71
CA GLU A 30 -6.40 -20.39 8.49
C GLU A 30 -5.69 -19.02 8.52
N PRO A 31 -4.76 -18.79 9.47
CA PRO A 31 -4.09 -17.50 9.66
C PRO A 31 -3.15 -17.09 8.51
N ASN A 32 -2.57 -18.06 7.78
CA ASN A 32 -1.78 -17.76 6.59
C ASN A 32 -2.67 -17.38 5.39
N SER A 33 -3.82 -18.03 5.25
CA SER A 33 -4.77 -17.71 4.17
C SER A 33 -5.45 -16.36 4.37
N ALA A 34 -5.70 -15.98 5.63
CA ALA A 34 -6.26 -14.68 5.98
C ALA A 34 -5.31 -13.55 5.57
N LEU A 35 -4.03 -13.62 5.97
CA LEU A 35 -3.05 -12.60 5.65
C LEU A 35 -2.78 -12.48 4.13
N GLU A 36 -2.72 -13.62 3.42
CA GLU A 36 -2.59 -13.61 1.96
C GLU A 36 -3.83 -13.02 1.28
N ARG A 37 -5.04 -13.36 1.75
CA ARG A 37 -6.31 -12.78 1.27
C ARG A 37 -6.39 -11.29 1.54
N ASP A 38 -5.96 -10.85 2.72
CA ASP A 38 -5.89 -9.44 3.08
C ASP A 38 -4.93 -8.71 2.14
N PHE A 39 -3.76 -9.29 1.87
CA PHE A 39 -2.83 -8.69 0.92
C PHE A 39 -3.34 -8.69 -0.53
N GLU A 40 -4.08 -9.71 -0.97
CA GLU A 40 -4.79 -9.66 -2.25
C GLU A 40 -5.81 -8.51 -2.29
N THR A 41 -6.54 -8.30 -1.20
CA THR A 41 -7.47 -7.17 -1.05
C THR A 41 -6.74 -5.83 -1.13
N VAL A 42 -5.59 -5.70 -0.46
CA VAL A 42 -4.70 -4.53 -0.60
C VAL A 42 -4.34 -4.31 -2.07
N LYS A 43 -3.90 -5.35 -2.78
CA LYS A 43 -3.53 -5.24 -4.20
C LYS A 43 -4.70 -4.80 -5.06
N GLU A 44 -5.90 -5.29 -4.83
CA GLU A 44 -7.11 -4.83 -5.54
C GLU A 44 -7.40 -3.35 -5.29
N GLN A 45 -7.32 -2.89 -4.04
CA GLN A 45 -7.53 -1.46 -3.73
C GLN A 45 -6.44 -0.60 -4.35
N VAL A 46 -5.18 -1.01 -4.22
CA VAL A 46 -4.04 -0.28 -4.78
C VAL A 46 -4.10 -0.23 -6.31
N ARG A 47 -4.60 -1.28 -6.99
CA ARG A 47 -4.85 -1.25 -8.44
C ARG A 47 -5.86 -0.18 -8.84
N LYS A 48 -6.86 0.13 -8.01
CA LYS A 48 -7.81 1.23 -8.27
C LYS A 48 -7.12 2.60 -8.15
N LEU A 49 -6.13 2.73 -7.27
CA LEU A 49 -5.35 3.96 -7.07
C LEU A 49 -4.25 4.13 -8.13
N LYS A 50 -3.73 3.02 -8.65
CA LYS A 50 -2.58 2.96 -9.56
C LYS A 50 -2.66 3.94 -10.73
N PRO A 51 -3.77 4.09 -11.49
CA PRO A 51 -3.85 5.05 -12.59
C PRO A 51 -3.65 6.51 -12.16
N GLN A 52 -4.10 6.87 -10.96
CA GLN A 52 -3.97 8.23 -10.43
C GLN A 52 -2.53 8.52 -9.98
N ILE A 53 -1.81 7.48 -9.53
CA ILE A 53 -0.43 7.57 -9.08
C ILE A 53 0.53 7.55 -10.28
N GLU A 54 0.38 6.59 -11.20
CA GLU A 54 1.27 6.43 -12.37
C GLU A 54 1.22 7.60 -13.35
N THR A 55 0.11 8.33 -13.42
CA THR A 55 0.01 9.52 -14.29
C THR A 55 0.83 10.71 -13.79
N HIS A 56 1.33 10.65 -12.54
CA HIS A 56 2.12 11.73 -11.99
C HIS A 56 3.55 11.70 -12.52
N PRO A 57 4.13 12.82 -12.99
CA PRO A 57 5.46 12.86 -13.62
C PRO A 57 6.63 12.53 -12.68
N ARG A 58 6.36 12.44 -11.37
CA ARG A 58 7.34 11.98 -10.37
C ARG A 58 7.32 10.48 -10.14
N VAL A 59 6.39 9.72 -10.71
CA VAL A 59 6.37 8.26 -10.58
C VAL A 59 7.15 7.66 -11.74
N ASN A 60 8.16 6.86 -11.40
CA ASN A 60 8.99 6.15 -12.36
C ASN A 60 8.39 4.77 -12.65
N HIS A 61 8.16 3.99 -11.59
CA HIS A 61 7.61 2.64 -11.71
C HIS A 61 6.61 2.34 -10.60
N PHE A 62 5.56 1.62 -10.96
CA PHE A 62 4.59 1.07 -10.00
C PHE A 62 4.42 -0.43 -10.26
N TRP A 63 5.01 -1.25 -9.39
CA TRP A 63 4.93 -2.69 -9.48
C TRP A 63 4.10 -3.30 -8.36
N ILE A 64 3.23 -4.24 -8.73
CA ILE A 64 2.41 -5.03 -7.80
C ILE A 64 2.76 -6.50 -8.03
N PHE A 65 3.44 -7.10 -7.08
CA PHE A 65 3.86 -8.51 -7.10
C PHE A 65 2.95 -9.38 -6.23
N SER A 66 3.26 -10.67 -6.13
CA SER A 66 2.57 -11.58 -5.22
C SER A 66 2.76 -11.19 -3.75
N ASP A 67 3.99 -10.89 -3.34
CA ASP A 67 4.41 -10.65 -1.94
C ASP A 67 4.75 -9.19 -1.62
N LYS A 68 4.74 -8.28 -2.60
CA LYS A 68 5.12 -6.88 -2.37
C LYS A 68 4.52 -5.91 -3.39
N ILE A 69 4.44 -4.66 -3.00
CA ILE A 69 4.12 -3.51 -3.85
C ILE A 69 5.31 -2.56 -3.76
N ILE A 70 5.78 -2.07 -4.91
CA ILE A 70 6.90 -1.13 -4.99
C ILE A 70 6.45 0.05 -5.84
N ILE A 71 6.64 1.26 -5.31
CA ILE A 71 6.41 2.52 -6.02
C ILE A 71 7.72 3.29 -5.97
N ASP A 72 8.32 3.46 -7.14
CA ASP A 72 9.58 4.17 -7.34
C ASP A 72 9.28 5.56 -7.88
N PHE A 73 9.92 6.56 -7.29
CA PHE A 73 9.71 7.96 -7.63
C PHE A 73 10.98 8.54 -8.26
N HIS A 74 10.81 9.35 -9.31
CA HIS A 74 11.88 10.17 -9.85
C HIS A 74 12.39 11.12 -8.78
N THR A 75 13.68 11.08 -8.56
CA THR A 75 14.41 12.05 -7.76
C THR A 75 15.30 12.88 -8.66
N SER A 76 15.56 14.12 -8.27
CA SER A 76 16.52 14.98 -8.98
C SER A 76 17.87 14.26 -9.10
N PRO A 77 18.74 14.63 -10.07
CA PRO A 77 20.02 13.97 -10.31
C PRO A 77 20.93 13.82 -9.07
N ASN A 78 20.72 14.66 -8.05
CA ASN A 78 21.47 14.69 -6.80
C ASN A 78 20.69 14.16 -5.58
N GLN A 79 19.54 13.51 -5.76
CA GLN A 79 18.74 12.96 -4.66
C GLN A 79 18.66 11.43 -4.75
N PRO A 80 18.81 10.73 -3.61
CA PRO A 80 18.69 9.28 -3.57
C PRO A 80 17.28 8.86 -4.02
N HIS A 81 17.20 7.80 -4.82
CA HIS A 81 15.93 7.24 -5.29
C HIS A 81 14.95 7.05 -4.13
N ALA A 82 13.77 7.66 -4.24
CA ALA A 82 12.73 7.47 -3.26
C ALA A 82 11.90 6.26 -3.65
N GLN A 83 11.89 5.24 -2.80
CA GLN A 83 11.06 4.05 -2.97
C GLN A 83 10.14 3.86 -1.78
N LEU A 84 8.86 3.66 -2.07
CA LEU A 84 7.88 3.18 -1.12
C LEU A 84 7.64 1.70 -1.38
N ILE A 85 7.81 0.87 -0.35
CA ILE A 85 7.61 -0.57 -0.46
C ILE A 85 6.59 -1.01 0.59
N VAL A 86 5.63 -1.84 0.19
CA VAL A 86 4.83 -2.62 1.11
C VAL A 86 5.11 -4.09 0.85
N ARG A 87 5.40 -4.86 1.89
CA ARG A 87 5.77 -6.26 1.77
C ARG A 87 4.97 -7.15 2.71
N LEU A 88 4.49 -8.25 2.16
CA LEU A 88 3.89 -9.36 2.87
C LEU A 88 4.98 -10.35 3.30
N TYR A 89 5.06 -10.60 4.60
CA TYR A 89 5.87 -11.66 5.16
C TYR A 89 4.96 -12.80 5.65
N HIS A 90 5.15 -13.98 5.07
CA HIS A 90 4.47 -15.20 5.47
C HIS A 90 5.51 -16.30 5.80
N PRO A 91 5.14 -17.34 6.57
CA PRO A 91 6.10 -18.33 7.07
C PRO A 91 6.89 -19.08 5.99
N GLY A 92 6.36 -19.15 4.77
CA GLY A 92 7.03 -19.78 3.62
C GLY A 92 8.18 -18.95 3.03
N ASN A 93 8.19 -17.62 3.26
CA ASN A 93 9.17 -16.69 2.70
C ASN A 93 10.11 -16.11 3.79
N HIS A 94 9.69 -16.07 5.05
CA HIS A 94 10.52 -15.52 6.13
C HIS A 94 10.31 -16.22 7.47
N ARG A 95 11.41 -16.64 8.11
CA ARG A 95 11.37 -17.48 9.33
C ARG A 95 10.93 -16.72 10.58
N PHE A 96 11.28 -15.43 10.68
CA PHE A 96 11.15 -14.66 11.93
C PHE A 96 10.13 -13.52 11.87
N LYS A 97 9.62 -13.21 10.68
CA LYS A 97 8.80 -12.02 10.43
C LYS A 97 7.51 -12.45 9.75
N ARG A 98 6.38 -11.91 10.21
CA ARG A 98 5.04 -12.24 9.72
C ARG A 98 4.17 -11.00 9.73
N GLY A 99 3.33 -10.83 8.72
CA GLY A 99 2.45 -9.67 8.58
C GLY A 99 2.81 -8.80 7.39
N MET A 100 2.08 -7.69 7.25
CA MET A 100 2.35 -6.66 6.24
C MET A 100 3.25 -5.58 6.85
N TYR A 101 4.20 -5.09 6.06
CA TYR A 101 5.14 -4.06 6.50
C TYR A 101 5.34 -3.02 5.41
N GLY A 102 5.27 -1.75 5.80
CA GLY A 102 5.62 -0.61 4.98
C GLY A 102 7.07 -0.20 5.21
N TYR A 103 7.71 0.26 4.13
CA TYR A 103 9.08 0.76 4.12
C TYR A 103 9.11 2.11 3.44
N LEU A 104 9.64 3.11 4.13
CA LEU A 104 9.85 4.44 3.61
C LEU A 104 11.23 4.58 2.96
N PRO A 105 11.45 5.62 2.12
CA PRO A 105 12.73 5.87 1.47
C PRO A 105 13.93 6.04 2.42
N ASP A 106 13.69 6.48 3.65
CA ASP A 106 14.72 6.66 4.70
C ASP A 106 15.09 5.35 5.40
N GLY A 107 14.48 4.23 5.01
CA GLY A 107 14.67 2.91 5.61
C GLY A 107 13.78 2.66 6.82
N TYR A 108 12.90 3.59 7.20
CA TYR A 108 11.95 3.35 8.29
C TYR A 108 10.98 2.24 7.93
N GLU A 109 10.87 1.27 8.84
CA GLU A 109 10.00 0.11 8.74
C GLU A 109 8.80 0.28 9.69
N MET A 110 7.60 0.04 9.17
CA MET A 110 6.35 0.13 9.93
C MET A 110 5.54 -1.16 9.78
N PRO A 111 5.17 -1.86 10.87
CA PRO A 111 4.18 -2.93 10.79
C PRO A 111 2.82 -2.33 10.41
N LEU A 112 2.08 -3.06 9.57
CA LEU A 112 0.75 -2.68 9.11
C LEU A 112 -0.22 -3.77 9.59
N ALA A 113 -1.16 -3.39 10.44
CA ALA A 113 -2.04 -4.29 11.18
C ALA A 113 -3.09 -4.95 10.27
N ASP A 114 -3.61 -4.21 9.29
CA ASP A 114 -4.71 -4.67 8.44
C ASP A 114 -4.66 -4.03 7.03
N VAL A 115 -5.67 -4.37 6.23
CA VAL A 115 -5.85 -3.89 4.86
C VAL A 115 -6.00 -2.37 4.81
N ASP A 116 -6.79 -1.79 5.71
CA ASP A 116 -7.12 -0.37 5.69
C ASP A 116 -5.90 0.47 6.04
N GLU A 117 -5.16 0.08 7.09
CA GLU A 117 -3.90 0.73 7.46
C GLU A 117 -2.87 0.61 6.33
N THR A 118 -2.81 -0.55 5.65
CA THR A 118 -1.90 -0.74 4.53
C THR A 118 -2.22 0.17 3.34
N VAL A 119 -3.50 0.28 2.97
CA VAL A 119 -3.95 1.14 1.87
C VAL A 119 -3.78 2.62 2.23
N GLU A 120 -4.11 2.99 3.47
CA GLU A 120 -3.92 4.36 3.99
C GLU A 120 -2.46 4.75 4.04
N PHE A 121 -1.56 3.83 4.45
CA PHE A 121 -0.12 4.03 4.39
C PHE A 121 0.33 4.34 2.96
N ILE A 122 -0.05 3.51 1.97
CA ILE A 122 0.32 3.74 0.57
C ILE A 122 -0.19 5.10 0.08
N ALA A 123 -1.48 5.40 0.28
CA ALA A 123 -2.09 6.65 -0.16
C ALA A 123 -1.44 7.87 0.49
N THR A 124 -1.19 7.83 1.80
CA THR A 124 -0.58 8.92 2.56
C THR A 124 0.85 9.18 2.10
N GLN A 125 1.67 8.14 1.97
CA GLN A 125 3.08 8.30 1.62
C GLN A 125 3.25 8.69 0.16
N CYS A 126 2.42 8.13 -0.75
CA CYS A 126 2.35 8.63 -2.12
C CYS A 126 1.96 10.11 -2.15
N GLY A 127 0.93 10.51 -1.40
CA GLY A 127 0.52 11.92 -1.32
C GLY A 127 1.66 12.85 -0.88
N LYS A 128 2.48 12.43 0.09
CA LYS A 128 3.65 13.21 0.56
C LYS A 128 4.77 13.29 -0.48
N LEU A 129 5.06 12.19 -1.17
CA LEU A 129 6.15 12.13 -2.17
C LEU A 129 5.77 12.83 -3.49
N LEU A 130 4.47 12.92 -3.77
CA LEU A 130 3.94 13.56 -4.98
C LEU A 130 3.62 15.06 -4.79
N ALA A 131 3.45 15.55 -3.57
CA ALA A 131 3.24 16.97 -3.26
C ALA A 131 4.45 17.86 -3.61
#